data_AF-A0A7W0MT82-F1
#
_entry.id   AF-A0A7W0MT82-F1
#
_cell.length_a   1.000
_cell.length_b   1.000
_cell.length_c   1.000
_cell.angle_alpha   90.00
_cell.angle_beta   90.00
_cell.angle_gamma   90.00
#
_symmetry.space_group_name_H-M   'P 1'
#
loop_
_entity.id
_entity.type
_entity.pdbx_description
1 polymer ?
#
loop_
_entity_poly.entity_id
_entity_poly.type
_entity_poly.pdbx_seq_one_letter_code
_entity_poly.pdbx_strand_id
1 'polypeptide(L)' 'MLARAGHRCEVAISGVRCTATIGLETHHVVALVDGGGNDPDNGRAVCRRHHRMLEKRGS' A
#
# COMPACT_ATOMS: atom_id res chain seq x y z
N MET A 1 -9.13 -2.85 -9.24
CA MET A 1 -8.34 -2.63 -8.00
C MET A 1 -8.26 -1.15 -7.62
N LEU A 2 -7.92 -0.20 -8.51
CA LEU A 2 -7.98 1.25 -8.21
C LEU A 2 -9.37 1.81 -7.85
N ALA A 3 -10.45 1.24 -8.40
CA ALA A 3 -11.81 1.71 -8.19
C ALA A 3 -12.33 1.54 -6.74
N ARG A 4 -11.71 0.66 -5.93
CA ARG A 4 -12.15 0.39 -4.54
C ARG A 4 -11.49 1.27 -3.48
N ALA A 5 -10.31 1.83 -3.73
CA ALA A 5 -9.58 2.65 -2.75
C ALA A 5 -10.00 4.14 -2.75
N GLY A 6 -11.03 4.51 -3.52
CA GLY A 6 -11.47 5.91 -3.65
C GLY A 6 -10.39 6.84 -4.23
N HIS A 7 -9.47 6.29 -5.04
CA HIS A 7 -8.29 7.00 -5.55
C HIS A 7 -7.49 7.68 -4.42
N ARG A 8 -7.30 7.03 -3.28
CA ARG A 8 -6.49 7.56 -2.18
C ARG A 8 -5.55 6.50 -1.60
N CYS A 9 -4.41 6.95 -1.12
CA CYS A 9 -3.48 6.15 -0.33
C CYS A 9 -4.15 5.63 0.96
N GLU A 10 -4.05 4.32 1.20
CA GLU A 10 -4.65 3.64 2.36
C GLU A 10 -3.75 3.60 3.59
N VAL A 11 -2.54 4.16 3.49
CA VAL A 11 -1.57 4.21 4.60
C VAL A 11 -1.95 5.26 5.62
N ALA A 12 -1.98 4.86 6.89
CA ALA A 12 -2.09 5.74 8.04
C ALA A 12 -0.83 5.63 8.90
N ILE A 13 -0.16 6.76 9.17
CA ILE A 13 1.02 6.83 10.05
C ILE A 13 0.62 7.63 11.29
N SER A 14 0.81 7.05 12.47
CA SER A 14 0.46 7.69 13.75
C SER A 14 -1.01 8.16 13.82
N GLY A 15 -1.93 7.37 13.25
CA GLY A 15 -3.36 7.68 13.21
C GLY A 15 -3.78 8.68 12.12
N VAL A 16 -2.85 9.28 11.40
CA VAL A 16 -3.15 10.23 10.31
C VAL A 16 -3.16 9.49 8.98
N ARG A 17 -4.31 9.49 8.31
CA ARG A 17 -4.46 8.93 6.95
C ARG A 17 -3.81 9.83 5.92
N CYS A 18 -3.06 9.24 4.99
CA CYS A 18 -2.50 9.95 3.87
C CYS A 18 -3.62 10.49 2.96
N THR A 19 -3.48 11.74 2.51
CA THR A 19 -4.44 12.39 1.62
C THR A 19 -4.05 12.32 0.14
N ALA A 20 -2.92 11.66 -0.19
CA ALA A 20 -2.44 11.55 -1.55
C ALA A 20 -3.42 10.77 -2.43
N THR A 21 -3.79 11.36 -3.56
CA THR A 21 -4.73 10.78 -4.54
C THR A 21 -4.10 10.50 -5.91
N ILE A 22 -2.82 10.84 -6.07
CA ILE A 22 -2.06 10.67 -7.32
C ILE A 22 -0.81 9.82 -7.07
N GLY A 23 -0.32 9.16 -8.12
CA GLY A 23 0.86 8.30 -8.03
C GLY A 23 0.65 7.14 -7.05
N LEU A 24 -0.52 6.50 -7.14
CA LEU A 24 -0.89 5.33 -6.34
C LEU A 24 -0.35 4.07 -7.00
N GLU A 25 0.27 3.22 -6.18
CA GLU A 25 0.87 1.95 -6.54
C GLU A 25 0.31 0.88 -5.59
N THR A 26 0.22 -0.36 -6.06
CA THR A 26 -0.22 -1.48 -5.23
C THR A 26 0.97 -2.00 -4.42
N HIS A 27 0.88 -1.93 -3.10
CA HIS A 27 1.85 -2.55 -2.19
C HIS A 27 1.30 -3.84 -1.62
N HIS A 28 2.08 -4.92 -1.69
CA HIS A 28 1.74 -6.19 -1.04
C HIS A 28 2.01 -6.09 0.47
N VAL A 29 0.99 -6.31 1.30
CA VAL A 29 1.07 -6.15 2.76
C VAL A 29 1.84 -7.29 3.40
N VAL A 30 1.61 -8.51 2.94
CA VAL A 30 2.41 -9.69 3.27
C VAL A 30 3.32 -9.96 2.09
N ALA A 31 4.62 -9.90 2.32
CA ALA A 31 5.60 -10.20 1.29
C ALA A 31 5.41 -11.66 0.83
N LEU A 32 5.56 -11.91 -0.48
CA LEU A 32 5.46 -13.25 -1.07
C LEU A 32 6.37 -14.27 -0.37
N VAL A 33 7.49 -13.81 0.18
CA VAL A 33 8.47 -14.63 0.91
C VAL A 33 7.96 -15.18 2.25
N ASP A 34 6.96 -14.53 2.85
CA ASP A 34 6.37 -14.90 4.15
C ASP A 34 5.07 -15.72 3.97
N GLY A 35 4.73 -16.12 2.74
CA GLY A 35 3.51 -16.86 2.41
C GLY A 35 2.32 -15.98 2.03
N GLY A 36 2.54 -14.69 1.76
CA GLY A 36 1.51 -13.79 1.27
C GLY A 36 1.07 -14.17 -0.15
N GLY A 37 -0.17 -14.63 -0.32
CA GLY A 37 -0.75 -14.91 -1.64
C GLY A 37 -0.85 -13.65 -2.51
N ASN A 38 -0.92 -13.85 -3.83
CA ASN A 38 -1.15 -12.78 -4.83
C ASN A 38 -2.62 -12.31 -4.86
N ASP A 39 -3.35 -12.54 -3.77
CA ASP A 39 -4.75 -12.19 -3.64
C ASP A 39 -4.93 -10.66 -3.66
N PRO A 40 -6.01 -10.16 -4.27
CA PRO A 40 -6.31 -8.73 -4.29
C PRO A 40 -6.57 -8.16 -2.88
N ASP A 41 -6.78 -9.01 -1.88
CA ASP A 41 -6.89 -8.60 -0.47
C ASP A 41 -5.51 -8.30 0.16
N ASN A 42 -4.45 -8.90 -0.38
CA ASN A 42 -3.07 -8.67 0.06
C ASN A 42 -2.45 -7.40 -0.55
N GLY A 43 -3.15 -6.74 -1.49
CA GLY A 43 -2.70 -5.50 -2.11
C GLY A 43 -3.40 -4.27 -1.53
N ARG A 44 -2.63 -3.31 -1.02
CA ARG A 44 -3.14 -1.98 -0.63
C ARG A 44 -2.70 -0.91 -1.61
N ALA A 45 -3.58 0.05 -1.91
CA ALA A 45 -3.23 1.21 -2.70
C ALA A 45 -2.45 2.22 -1.85
N VAL A 46 -1.20 2.47 -2.19
CA VAL A 46 -0.33 3.40 -1.46
C VAL A 46 0.28 4.41 -2.42
N CYS A 47 0.56 5.64 -1.98
CA CYS A 47 1.30 6.56 -2.84
C CYS A 47 2.79 6.18 -2.91
N ARG A 48 3.48 6.58 -3.98
CA ARG A 48 4.92 6.31 -4.20
C ARG A 48 5.83 6.59 -3.01
N ARG A 49 5.54 7.64 -2.24
CA ARG A 49 6.28 7.96 -1.01
C ARG A 49 6.13 6.87 0.04
N HIS A 50 4.89 6.41 0.27
CA HIS A 50 4.62 5.36 1.25
C HIS A 50 5.01 3.99 0.74
N HIS A 51 4.91 3.72 -0.57
CA HIS A 51 5.43 2.50 -1.18
C HIS A 51 6.90 2.30 -0.81
N ARG A 52 7.73 3.32 -1.11
CA ARG A 52 9.17 3.30 -0.79
C ARG A 52 9.46 3.20 0.70
N MET A 53 8.61 3.79 1.55
CA MET A 53 8.76 3.73 3.00
C MET A 53 8.50 2.32 3.54
N LEU A 54 7.48 1.64 3.00
CA LEU A 54 7.12 0.27 3.37
C LEU A 54 8.15 -0.73 2.84
N GLU A 55 8.62 -0.56 1.60
CA GLU A 55 9.71 -1.37 1.02
C GLU A 55 10.99 -1.33 1.87
N LYS A 56 11.36 -0.14 2.38
CA LYS A 56 12.56 0.00 3.24
C LYS A 56 12.44 -0.63 4.63
N ARG A 57 11.22 -0.95 5.09
CA ARG A 57 10.99 -1.56 6.41
C ARG A 57 11.07 -3.09 6.40
N GLY A 58 11.16 -3.71 5.22
CA GLY A 58 11.28 -5.15 5.04
C GLY A 58 12.68 -5.65 4.69
N SER A 59 13.74 -4.91 5.05
CA SER A 59 15.15 -5.32 4.83
C SER A 59 15.87 -5.55 6.14
#